data_AF-A0A0C9UR37-F1
#
_entry.id   AF-A0A0C9UR37-F1
#
_cell.length_a   1.000
_cell.length_b   1.000
_cell.length_c   1.000
_cell.angle_alpha   90.00
_cell.angle_beta   90.00
_cell.angle_gamma   90.00
#
_symmetry.space_group_name_H-M   'P 1'
#
loop_
_entity.id
_entity.type
_entity.pdbx_description
1 polymer ?
#
loop_
_entity_poly.entity_id
_entity_poly.type
_entity_poly.pdbx_seq_one_letter_code
_entity_poly.pdbx_strand_id
1 'polypeptide(L)'
;MTTVHSNGLHHTVVALCHCPDQPSTLEQLLRAGFFPATTEHPQTIFTLAVIKDFRMQTHEAGTTAHAYHSALQCQTDPIFKDRVEDRYQEFLRVIQVWGHIEDQLRTGLPFGINQYLPQFHRDCLAVICPAYLQPGINMSPNISCELIQKRPHLFTCFLAADGNFHLVAKDKNQDEEARSLASGCAYMVADEPYWTYLEHVHDDIECETCTNHKAGQLGRQLNSKHLRSRGKAVINCTRHTIVRPKAMVDFPKGER
;
A
#
# COMPACT_ATOMS: atom_id res chain seq x y z
N MET A 1 -9.57 -28.33 -8.62
CA MET A 1 -9.10 -26.97 -8.33
C MET A 1 -10.14 -26.32 -7.42
N THR A 2 -9.70 -25.57 -6.42
CA THR A 2 -10.63 -24.86 -5.50
C THR A 2 -10.93 -23.49 -6.08
N THR A 3 -12.21 -23.20 -6.31
CA THR A 3 -12.70 -21.94 -6.87
C THR A 3 -13.44 -21.18 -5.79
N VAL A 4 -12.96 -19.98 -5.47
CA VAL A 4 -13.56 -19.11 -4.47
C VAL A 4 -14.45 -18.08 -5.18
N HIS A 5 -15.74 -18.11 -4.86
CA HIS A 5 -16.74 -17.18 -5.37
C HIS A 5 -17.49 -16.48 -4.22
N SER A 6 -18.30 -15.47 -4.54
CA SER A 6 -19.04 -14.66 -3.55
C SER A 6 -20.17 -15.42 -2.84
N ASN A 7 -20.41 -16.68 -3.22
CA ASN A 7 -21.35 -17.59 -2.59
C ASN A 7 -20.65 -18.78 -1.89
N GLY A 8 -19.32 -18.75 -1.74
CA GLY A 8 -18.54 -19.80 -1.08
C GLY A 8 -17.41 -20.40 -1.92
N LEU A 9 -16.88 -21.52 -1.42
CA LEU A 9 -15.77 -22.27 -2.00
C LEU A 9 -16.32 -23.50 -2.72
N HIS A 10 -15.86 -23.71 -3.95
CA HIS A 10 -16.34 -24.77 -4.84
C HIS A 10 -15.19 -25.62 -5.35
N HIS A 11 -15.37 -26.93 -5.43
CA HIS A 11 -14.46 -27.79 -6.17
C HIS A 11 -14.90 -27.88 -7.62
N THR A 12 -14.15 -27.24 -8.51
CA THR A 12 -14.46 -27.21 -9.94
C THR A 12 -13.34 -27.81 -10.76
N VAL A 13 -13.71 -28.41 -11.90
CA VAL A 13 -12.78 -28.85 -12.93
C VAL A 13 -12.62 -27.71 -13.92
N VAL A 14 -11.40 -27.17 -14.02
CA VAL A 14 -11.05 -26.12 -14.99
C VAL A 14 -10.23 -26.77 -16.09
N ALA A 15 -10.76 -26.77 -17.30
CA ALA A 15 -10.06 -27.25 -18.49
C ALA A 15 -9.41 -26.06 -19.20
N LEU A 16 -8.09 -26.08 -19.30
CA LEU A 16 -7.34 -25.10 -20.07
C LEU A 16 -7.34 -25.48 -21.55
N CYS A 17 -7.30 -24.47 -22.43
CA CYS A 17 -7.09 -24.67 -23.84
C CYS A 17 -5.66 -25.18 -24.09
N HIS A 18 -5.55 -26.20 -24.95
CA HIS A 18 -4.31 -26.87 -25.35
C HIS A 18 -3.99 -26.67 -26.86
N CYS A 19 -4.59 -25.66 -27.50
CA CYS A 19 -4.44 -25.41 -28.94
C CYS A 19 -3.04 -24.83 -29.30
N PRO A 20 -2.60 -24.99 -30.57
CA PRO A 20 -1.47 -24.23 -31.09
C PRO A 20 -1.69 -22.72 -30.89
N ASP A 21 -0.65 -21.98 -30.53
CA ASP A 21 -0.68 -20.54 -30.22
C ASP A 21 -1.58 -20.12 -29.04
N GLN A 22 -1.82 -21.02 -28.09
CA GLN A 22 -2.58 -20.68 -26.89
C GLN A 22 -1.90 -19.61 -26.04
N PRO A 23 -2.70 -18.73 -25.42
CA PRO A 23 -2.19 -17.81 -24.41
C PRO A 23 -1.75 -18.56 -23.15
N SER A 24 -0.94 -17.89 -22.32
CA SER A 24 -0.47 -18.44 -21.04
C SER A 24 -1.64 -18.87 -20.14
N THR A 25 -1.40 -19.82 -19.22
CA THR A 25 -2.41 -20.25 -18.24
C THR A 25 -3.03 -19.08 -17.49
N LEU A 26 -2.22 -18.12 -17.06
CA LEU A 26 -2.68 -16.92 -16.37
C LEU A 26 -3.65 -16.12 -17.25
N GLU A 27 -3.29 -15.89 -18.51
CA GLU A 27 -4.13 -15.12 -19.44
C GLU A 27 -5.46 -15.83 -19.75
N GLN A 28 -5.43 -17.17 -19.91
CA GLN A 28 -6.67 -17.95 -20.07
C GLN A 28 -7.60 -17.80 -18.86
N LEU A 29 -7.06 -17.90 -17.64
CA LEU A 29 -7.83 -17.73 -16.41
C LEU A 29 -8.39 -16.31 -16.28
N LEU A 30 -7.58 -15.29 -16.54
CA LEU A 30 -8.01 -13.89 -16.48
C LEU A 30 -9.12 -13.59 -17.49
N ARG A 31 -9.00 -14.09 -18.74
CA ARG A 31 -10.06 -13.97 -19.76
C ARG A 31 -11.36 -14.66 -19.34
N ALA A 32 -11.27 -15.74 -18.56
CA ALA A 32 -12.41 -16.43 -17.97
C ALA A 32 -12.93 -15.78 -16.67
N GLY A 33 -12.34 -14.65 -16.23
CA GLY A 33 -12.78 -13.95 -15.01
C GLY A 33 -12.26 -14.56 -13.71
N PHE A 34 -11.18 -15.33 -13.78
CA PHE A 34 -10.50 -15.94 -12.64
C PHE A 34 -9.11 -15.33 -12.43
N PHE A 35 -8.79 -15.05 -11.17
CA PHE A 35 -7.47 -14.65 -10.72
C PHE A 35 -6.85 -15.80 -9.92
N PRO A 36 -5.72 -16.38 -10.36
CA PRO A 36 -5.11 -17.50 -9.66
C PRO A 36 -4.32 -17.06 -8.42
N ALA A 37 -4.26 -17.93 -7.41
CA ALA A 37 -3.43 -17.72 -6.21
C ALA A 37 -1.92 -17.83 -6.49
N THR A 38 -1.55 -18.61 -7.51
CA THR A 38 -0.17 -18.85 -7.97
C THR A 38 -0.13 -18.85 -9.50
N THR A 39 0.99 -18.45 -10.09
CA THR A 39 1.10 -18.24 -11.54
C THR A 39 1.40 -19.51 -12.34
N GLU A 40 2.23 -20.41 -11.81
CA GLU A 40 2.71 -21.58 -12.55
C GLU A 40 1.74 -22.76 -12.52
N HIS A 41 1.36 -23.18 -11.31
CA HIS A 41 0.47 -24.33 -11.07
C HIS A 41 -0.65 -23.95 -10.11
N PRO A 42 -1.66 -23.20 -10.58
CA PRO A 42 -2.75 -22.77 -9.73
C PRO A 42 -3.57 -23.98 -9.25
N GLN A 43 -3.67 -24.16 -7.93
CA GLN A 43 -4.60 -25.10 -7.31
C GLN A 43 -5.84 -24.40 -6.76
N THR A 44 -5.73 -23.09 -6.51
CA THR A 44 -6.80 -22.22 -6.02
C THR A 44 -6.94 -21.04 -6.97
N ILE A 45 -8.18 -20.75 -7.37
CA ILE A 45 -8.54 -19.59 -8.19
C ILE A 45 -9.65 -18.78 -7.51
N PHE A 46 -9.60 -17.47 -7.66
CA PHE A 46 -10.58 -16.53 -7.13
C PHE A 46 -11.32 -15.88 -8.28
N THR A 47 -12.64 -15.83 -8.22
CA THR A 47 -13.40 -15.06 -9.21
C THR A 47 -13.13 -13.56 -9.05
N LEU A 48 -13.12 -12.81 -10.15
CA LEU A 48 -13.05 -11.34 -10.06
C LEU A 48 -14.23 -10.75 -9.26
N ALA A 49 -15.37 -11.44 -9.24
CA ALA A 49 -16.53 -11.08 -8.43
C ALA A 49 -16.22 -11.10 -6.92
N VAL A 50 -15.61 -12.16 -6.38
CA VAL A 50 -15.32 -12.25 -4.94
C VAL A 50 -14.28 -11.22 -4.51
N ILE A 51 -13.32 -10.89 -5.39
CA ILE A 51 -12.33 -9.85 -5.13
C ILE A 51 -12.99 -8.48 -5.05
N LYS A 52 -13.85 -8.13 -6.03
CA LYS A 52 -14.59 -6.87 -6.05
C LYS A 52 -15.53 -6.73 -4.85
N ASP A 53 -16.25 -7.80 -4.51
CA ASP A 53 -17.16 -7.79 -3.36
C ASP A 53 -16.40 -7.58 -2.05
N PHE A 54 -15.27 -8.27 -1.86
CA PHE A 54 -14.43 -8.05 -0.69
C PHE A 54 -13.94 -6.60 -0.58
N ARG A 55 -13.47 -6.00 -1.68
CA ARG A 55 -13.03 -4.61 -1.69
C ARG A 55 -14.15 -3.66 -1.26
N MET A 56 -15.34 -3.83 -1.84
CA MET A 56 -16.52 -3.06 -1.45
C MET A 56 -16.86 -3.23 0.03
N GLN A 57 -16.92 -4.46 0.53
CA GLN A 57 -17.21 -4.72 1.95
C GLN A 57 -16.15 -4.15 2.90
N THR A 58 -14.88 -4.18 2.51
CA THR A 58 -13.79 -3.58 3.29
C THR A 58 -13.95 -2.06 3.36
N HIS A 59 -14.30 -1.42 2.24
CA HIS A 59 -14.44 0.03 2.15
C HIS A 59 -15.72 0.55 2.81
N GLU A 60 -16.86 -0.09 2.59
CA GLU A 60 -18.17 0.39 3.04
C GLU A 60 -18.55 -0.12 4.44
N ALA A 61 -18.22 -1.38 4.75
CA ALA A 61 -18.63 -2.03 5.99
C ALA A 61 -17.47 -2.22 6.99
N GLY A 62 -16.23 -1.90 6.62
CA GLY A 62 -15.05 -2.12 7.46
C GLY A 62 -14.77 -3.60 7.73
N THR A 63 -15.27 -4.50 6.87
CA THR A 63 -15.14 -5.94 7.05
C THR A 63 -13.67 -6.35 6.97
N THR A 64 -13.18 -7.07 7.97
CA THR A 64 -11.82 -7.62 7.94
C THR A 64 -11.73 -8.79 6.96
N ALA A 65 -10.55 -9.01 6.37
CA ALA A 65 -10.31 -10.16 5.48
C ALA A 65 -10.68 -11.50 6.13
N HIS A 66 -10.36 -11.66 7.42
CA HIS A 66 -10.70 -12.87 8.18
C HIS A 66 -12.22 -13.04 8.34
N ALA A 67 -12.95 -11.98 8.70
CA ALA A 67 -14.40 -12.05 8.84
C ALA A 67 -15.08 -12.37 7.50
N TYR A 68 -14.62 -11.76 6.42
CA TYR A 68 -15.14 -12.03 5.07
C TYR A 68 -14.86 -13.46 4.62
N HIS A 69 -13.63 -13.94 4.77
CA HIS A 69 -13.28 -15.34 4.44
C HIS A 69 -14.07 -16.34 5.28
N SER A 70 -14.21 -16.08 6.58
CA SER A 70 -15.09 -16.85 7.47
C SER A 70 -16.53 -16.88 6.97
N ALA A 71 -17.06 -15.77 6.45
CA ALA A 71 -18.41 -15.72 5.88
C ALA A 71 -18.52 -16.57 4.61
N LEU A 72 -17.50 -16.59 3.74
CA LEU A 72 -17.46 -17.48 2.57
C LEU A 72 -17.47 -18.95 2.98
N GLN A 73 -16.76 -19.32 4.06
CA GLN A 73 -16.82 -20.67 4.60
C GLN A 73 -18.23 -21.02 5.09
N CYS A 74 -18.89 -20.11 5.82
CA CYS A 74 -20.28 -20.30 6.26
C CYS A 74 -21.27 -20.41 5.08
N GLN A 75 -21.05 -19.68 3.98
CA GLN A 75 -21.87 -19.81 2.77
C GLN A 75 -21.67 -21.16 2.08
N THR A 76 -20.49 -21.77 2.22
CA THR A 76 -20.17 -23.09 1.67
C THR A 76 -20.84 -24.20 2.47
N ASP A 77 -20.67 -24.19 3.78
CA ASP A 77 -21.35 -25.10 4.72
C ASP A 77 -21.65 -24.35 6.02
N PRO A 78 -22.92 -23.97 6.27
CA PRO A 78 -23.29 -23.24 7.47
C PRO A 78 -23.28 -24.10 8.73
N ILE A 79 -23.27 -25.44 8.61
CA ILE A 79 -23.32 -26.38 9.74
C ILE A 79 -21.90 -26.76 10.16
N PHE A 80 -21.04 -27.07 9.18
CA PHE A 80 -19.67 -27.55 9.41
C PHE A 80 -18.63 -26.63 8.77
N LYS A 81 -18.68 -25.34 9.13
CA LYS A 81 -17.72 -24.32 8.67
C LYS A 81 -16.26 -24.78 8.77
N ASP A 82 -15.89 -25.41 9.90
CA ASP A 82 -14.51 -25.84 10.16
C ASP A 82 -14.03 -27.00 9.26
N ARG A 83 -14.94 -27.64 8.50
CA ARG A 83 -14.58 -28.66 7.50
C ARG A 83 -14.31 -28.06 6.13
N VAL A 84 -14.71 -26.81 5.89
CA VAL A 84 -14.46 -26.12 4.63
C VAL A 84 -12.96 -25.81 4.54
N GLU A 85 -12.36 -26.03 3.37
CA GLU A 85 -10.94 -25.76 3.16
C GLU A 85 -10.56 -24.34 3.59
N ASP A 86 -9.48 -24.22 4.36
CA ASP A 86 -8.89 -22.92 4.63
C ASP A 86 -8.04 -22.49 3.44
N ARG A 87 -8.41 -21.34 2.85
CA ARG A 87 -7.71 -20.67 1.74
C ARG A 87 -7.43 -19.21 2.05
N TYR A 88 -7.34 -18.88 3.34
CA TYR A 88 -7.21 -17.51 3.82
C TYR A 88 -5.88 -16.88 3.41
N GLN A 89 -4.77 -17.63 3.44
CA GLN A 89 -3.46 -17.10 3.05
C GLN A 89 -3.40 -16.77 1.55
N GLU A 90 -3.97 -17.63 0.71
CA GLU A 90 -4.12 -17.40 -0.72
C GLU A 90 -5.02 -16.19 -1.00
N PHE A 91 -6.11 -16.04 -0.23
CA PHE A 91 -7.00 -14.90 -0.32
C PHE A 91 -6.27 -13.58 0.00
N LEU A 92 -5.51 -13.53 1.09
CA LEU A 92 -4.70 -12.36 1.44
C LEU A 92 -3.70 -11.99 0.34
N ARG A 93 -3.00 -12.99 -0.21
CA ARG A 93 -2.05 -12.78 -1.31
C ARG A 93 -2.73 -12.21 -2.55
N VAL A 94 -3.86 -12.79 -2.95
CA VAL A 94 -4.62 -12.37 -4.13
C VAL A 94 -5.12 -10.94 -3.97
N ILE A 95 -5.68 -10.58 -2.81
CA ILE A 95 -6.13 -9.21 -2.54
C ILE A 95 -4.95 -8.24 -2.59
N GLN A 96 -3.81 -8.58 -1.99
CA GLN A 96 -2.64 -7.71 -1.96
C GLN A 96 -2.10 -7.45 -3.38
N VAL A 97 -1.94 -8.50 -4.18
CA VAL A 97 -1.46 -8.39 -5.56
C VAL A 97 -2.48 -7.65 -6.43
N TRP A 98 -3.77 -7.97 -6.30
CA TRP A 98 -4.83 -7.32 -7.05
C TRP A 98 -4.92 -5.83 -6.74
N GLY A 99 -4.87 -5.44 -5.46
CA GLY A 99 -4.86 -4.04 -5.05
C GLY A 99 -3.66 -3.28 -5.63
N HIS A 100 -2.49 -3.91 -5.68
CA HIS A 100 -1.31 -3.31 -6.32
C HIS A 100 -1.51 -3.13 -7.83
N ILE A 101 -2.10 -4.12 -8.53
CA ILE A 101 -2.41 -4.02 -9.96
C ILE A 101 -3.39 -2.87 -10.22
N GLU A 102 -4.44 -2.75 -9.39
CA GLU A 102 -5.41 -1.66 -9.52
C GLU A 102 -4.77 -0.29 -9.27
N ASP A 103 -3.84 -0.18 -8.31
CA ASP A 103 -3.07 1.05 -8.11
C ASP A 103 -2.22 1.41 -9.34
N GLN A 104 -1.56 0.44 -9.97
CA GLN A 104 -0.82 0.68 -11.21
C GLN A 104 -1.73 1.08 -12.37
N LEU A 105 -2.87 0.43 -12.53
CA LEU A 105 -3.84 0.76 -13.57
C LEU A 105 -4.40 2.17 -13.38
N ARG A 106 -4.70 2.55 -12.13
CA ARG A 106 -5.23 3.88 -11.78
C ARG A 106 -4.24 5.00 -12.08
N THR A 107 -2.94 4.77 -11.91
CA THR A 107 -1.93 5.79 -12.23
C THR A 107 -1.67 5.92 -13.72
N GLY A 108 -2.05 4.90 -14.51
CA GLY A 108 -1.79 4.85 -15.94
C GLY A 108 -0.35 4.47 -16.29
N LEU A 109 0.42 3.94 -15.33
CA LEU A 109 1.78 3.44 -15.55
C LEU A 109 1.85 2.40 -16.69
N PRO A 110 0.97 1.37 -16.73
CA PRO A 110 0.96 0.41 -17.84
C PRO A 110 0.64 1.02 -19.20
N PHE A 111 0.05 2.22 -19.25
CA PHE A 111 -0.31 2.93 -20.48
C PHE A 111 0.74 3.98 -20.89
N GLY A 112 1.90 4.00 -20.24
CA GLY A 112 3.03 4.84 -20.62
C GLY A 112 2.97 6.27 -20.13
N ILE A 113 2.22 6.58 -19.06
CA ILE A 113 2.10 7.95 -18.52
C ILE A 113 3.46 8.59 -18.16
N ASN A 114 4.46 7.77 -17.80
CA ASN A 114 5.81 8.21 -17.42
C ASN A 114 6.50 9.10 -18.45
N GLN A 115 6.19 8.94 -19.74
CA GLN A 115 6.78 9.75 -20.81
C GLN A 115 6.33 11.23 -20.75
N TYR A 116 5.21 11.50 -20.09
CA TYR A 116 4.63 12.84 -19.94
C TYR A 116 4.87 13.46 -18.57
N LEU A 117 5.41 12.68 -17.61
CA LEU A 117 5.64 13.14 -16.24
C LEU A 117 7.09 13.62 -16.02
N PRO A 118 7.28 14.68 -15.20
CA PRO A 118 8.60 15.04 -14.69
C PRO A 118 9.25 13.86 -13.98
N GLN A 119 10.59 13.78 -14.01
CA GLN A 119 11.34 12.65 -13.45
C GLN A 119 10.97 12.32 -12.01
N PHE A 120 10.70 13.33 -11.17
CA PHE A 120 10.31 13.14 -9.78
C PHE A 120 8.98 12.37 -9.60
N HIS A 121 8.08 12.43 -10.58
CA HIS A 121 6.76 11.79 -10.55
C HIS A 121 6.68 10.48 -11.34
N ARG A 122 7.78 10.07 -11.97
CA ARG A 122 7.83 8.79 -12.69
C ARG A 122 7.82 7.62 -11.72
N ASP A 123 7.23 6.51 -12.17
CA ASP A 123 7.14 5.25 -11.40
C ASP A 123 6.52 5.43 -10.01
N CYS A 124 5.59 6.39 -9.90
CA CYS A 124 4.93 6.74 -8.66
C CYS A 124 3.44 6.36 -8.67
N LEU A 125 3.03 5.61 -7.65
CA LEU A 125 1.65 5.19 -7.38
C LEU A 125 0.88 6.19 -6.50
N ALA A 126 1.59 7.15 -5.91
CA ALA A 126 0.98 8.13 -5.01
C ALA A 126 0.12 9.12 -5.78
N VAL A 127 -1.06 9.45 -5.23
CA VAL A 127 -1.90 10.51 -5.78
C VAL A 127 -1.27 11.86 -5.43
N ILE A 128 -0.97 12.64 -6.46
CA ILE A 128 -0.42 13.98 -6.29
C ILE A 128 -1.56 14.95 -5.98
N CYS A 129 -1.35 15.87 -5.05
CA CYS A 129 -2.30 16.95 -4.81
C CYS A 129 -2.44 17.81 -6.08
N PRO A 130 -3.63 17.87 -6.73
CA PRO A 130 -3.81 18.54 -8.01
C PRO A 130 -3.67 20.07 -7.91
N ALA A 131 -3.90 20.62 -6.72
CA ALA A 131 -3.79 22.04 -6.45
C ALA A 131 -2.37 22.46 -6.04
N TYR A 132 -1.46 21.51 -5.78
CA TYR A 132 -0.08 21.85 -5.50
C TYR A 132 0.65 22.18 -6.79
N LEU A 133 1.52 23.18 -6.76
CA LEU A 133 2.29 23.58 -7.93
C LEU A 133 3.38 22.58 -8.24
N GLN A 134 3.35 22.09 -9.46
CA GLN A 134 4.22 21.05 -9.98
C GLN A 134 4.84 21.57 -11.29
N PRO A 135 6.12 21.97 -11.24
CA PRO A 135 6.84 22.35 -12.45
C PRO A 135 6.75 21.24 -13.52
N GLY A 136 6.29 21.61 -14.70
CA GLY A 136 6.09 20.69 -15.83
C GLY A 136 4.75 19.93 -15.86
N ILE A 137 3.86 20.12 -14.87
CA ILE A 137 2.51 19.54 -14.89
C ILE A 137 1.45 20.65 -14.94
N ASN A 138 1.30 21.41 -13.85
CA ASN A 138 0.33 22.51 -13.73
C ASN A 138 1.01 23.88 -13.52
N MET A 139 2.34 23.91 -13.66
CA MET A 139 3.16 25.10 -13.55
C MET A 139 4.24 25.06 -14.64
N SER A 140 4.53 26.19 -15.27
CA SER A 140 5.62 26.29 -16.24
C SER A 140 6.96 25.90 -15.58
N PRO A 141 7.77 25.02 -16.19
CA PRO A 141 9.07 24.64 -15.64
C PRO A 141 10.07 25.81 -15.64
N ASN A 142 9.87 26.80 -16.52
CA ASN A 142 10.80 27.92 -16.73
C ASN A 142 10.30 29.23 -16.09
N ILE A 143 9.65 29.15 -14.93
CA ILE A 143 9.16 30.36 -14.27
C ILE A 143 10.32 31.23 -13.77
N SER A 144 10.22 32.55 -13.90
CA SER A 144 11.27 33.45 -13.44
C SER A 144 11.23 33.63 -11.91
N CYS A 145 12.41 33.68 -11.29
CA CYS A 145 12.55 33.99 -9.86
C CYS A 145 11.91 35.34 -9.51
N GLU A 146 11.96 36.32 -10.41
CA GLU A 146 11.32 37.63 -10.23
C GLU A 146 9.80 37.53 -10.07
N LEU A 147 9.14 36.67 -10.86
CA LEU A 147 7.69 36.47 -10.76
C LEU A 147 7.32 35.79 -9.43
N ILE A 148 8.14 34.82 -9.00
CA ILE A 148 7.99 34.17 -7.70
C ILE A 148 8.10 35.21 -6.58
N GLN A 149 9.11 36.09 -6.64
CA GLN A 149 9.34 37.14 -5.64
C GLN A 149 8.24 38.20 -5.63
N LYS A 150 7.71 38.59 -6.80
CA LYS A 150 6.61 39.57 -6.91
C LYS A 150 5.29 39.02 -6.38
N ARG A 151 5.06 37.71 -6.48
CA ARG A 151 3.79 37.06 -6.11
C ARG A 151 3.99 35.73 -5.38
N PRO A 152 4.67 35.72 -4.20
CA PRO A 152 5.03 34.49 -3.51
C PRO A 152 3.80 33.69 -3.08
N HIS A 153 2.69 34.36 -2.76
CA HIS A 153 1.42 33.73 -2.40
C HIS A 153 0.84 32.80 -3.48
N LEU A 154 1.16 33.01 -4.76
CA LEU A 154 0.76 32.10 -5.84
C LEU A 154 1.63 30.84 -5.85
N PHE A 155 2.90 30.95 -5.43
CA PHE A 155 3.91 29.91 -5.53
C PHE A 155 4.21 29.16 -4.22
N THR A 156 3.56 29.55 -3.14
CA THR A 156 3.83 29.01 -1.80
C THR A 156 3.18 27.64 -1.63
N CYS A 157 3.98 26.65 -1.25
CA CYS A 157 3.50 25.37 -0.73
C CYS A 157 3.19 25.47 0.76
N PHE A 158 2.06 24.92 1.20
CA PHE A 158 1.79 24.72 2.61
C PHE A 158 1.90 23.24 2.93
N LEU A 159 2.92 22.91 3.70
CA LEU A 159 3.23 21.56 4.15
C LEU A 159 3.01 21.48 5.65
N ALA A 160 2.48 20.36 6.11
CA ALA A 160 2.55 19.97 7.51
C ALA A 160 3.29 18.64 7.61
N ALA A 161 4.08 18.52 8.66
CA ALA A 161 4.65 17.27 9.11
C ALA A 161 3.88 16.84 10.37
N ASP A 162 3.45 15.58 10.40
CA ASP A 162 2.72 15.01 11.53
C ASP A 162 3.24 13.60 11.84
N GLY A 163 3.29 13.28 13.13
CA GLY A 163 3.77 12.01 13.67
C GLY A 163 2.64 11.17 14.23
N ASN A 164 2.44 9.96 13.70
CA ASN A 164 1.46 9.02 14.22
C ASN A 164 2.14 7.86 14.96
N PHE A 165 2.06 7.86 16.29
CA PHE A 165 2.62 6.83 17.18
C PHE A 165 1.70 5.64 17.45
N HIS A 166 0.48 5.66 16.93
CA HIS A 166 -0.40 4.50 16.99
C HIS A 166 -0.14 3.52 15.83
N LEU A 167 0.46 3.98 14.73
CA LEU A 167 0.87 3.17 13.58
C LEU A 167 2.20 2.44 13.85
N VAL A 168 2.13 1.44 14.71
CA VAL A 168 3.27 0.63 15.14
C VAL A 168 3.47 -0.57 14.21
N ALA A 169 4.72 -0.82 13.80
CA ALA A 169 5.10 -2.05 13.10
C ALA A 169 5.86 -2.98 14.05
N LYS A 170 5.29 -4.16 14.29
CA LYS A 170 5.96 -5.23 15.05
C LYS A 170 7.12 -5.81 14.24
N ASP A 171 8.19 -6.11 14.95
CA ASP A 171 9.28 -6.93 14.42
C ASP A 171 8.77 -8.38 14.40
N LYS A 172 8.38 -8.82 13.21
CA LYS A 172 7.88 -10.18 12.98
C LYS A 172 9.01 -10.95 12.30
N ASN A 173 9.06 -12.28 12.48
CA ASN A 173 9.83 -13.16 11.60
C ASN A 173 9.22 -13.03 10.19
N GLN A 174 9.70 -12.05 9.43
CA GLN A 174 9.31 -11.85 8.05
C GLN A 174 10.05 -12.90 7.23
N ASP A 175 9.30 -13.54 6.34
CA ASP A 175 9.90 -14.31 5.25
C ASP A 175 10.87 -13.40 4.49
N GLU A 176 12.06 -13.86 4.14
CA GLU A 176 13.06 -13.05 3.41
C GLU A 176 12.52 -12.54 2.06
N GLU A 177 11.50 -13.24 1.54
CA GLU A 177 10.79 -12.90 0.31
C GLU A 177 9.58 -11.95 0.52
N ALA A 178 9.19 -11.66 1.77
CA ALA A 178 8.07 -10.77 2.08
C ALA A 178 8.45 -9.29 1.87
N ARG A 179 8.59 -8.92 0.60
CA ARG A 179 8.96 -7.56 0.17
C ARG A 179 7.72 -6.72 -0.14
N SER A 180 7.84 -5.42 0.10
CA SER A 180 6.80 -4.47 -0.30
C SER A 180 6.70 -4.40 -1.83
N LEU A 181 5.49 -4.54 -2.37
CA LEU A 181 5.21 -4.40 -3.80
C LEU A 181 5.40 -2.96 -4.32
N ALA A 182 5.41 -1.98 -3.41
CA ALA A 182 5.47 -0.55 -3.75
C ALA A 182 6.55 0.21 -2.95
N SER A 183 7.64 -0.46 -2.56
CA SER A 183 8.74 0.15 -1.79
C SER A 183 9.30 1.38 -2.52
N GLY A 184 9.18 2.56 -1.91
CA GLY A 184 9.63 3.82 -2.52
C GLY A 184 8.88 4.26 -3.78
N CYS A 185 7.81 3.55 -4.16
CA CYS A 185 7.01 3.85 -5.34
C CYS A 185 5.69 4.55 -5.00
N ALA A 186 5.35 4.74 -3.72
CA ALA A 186 4.11 5.38 -3.30
C ALA A 186 4.35 6.49 -2.25
N TYR A 187 3.62 6.47 -1.14
CA TYR A 187 3.74 7.47 -0.08
C TYR A 187 4.95 7.24 0.84
N MET A 188 5.31 5.98 1.09
CA MET A 188 6.49 5.62 1.87
C MET A 188 7.76 5.81 1.04
N VAL A 189 8.84 6.22 1.69
CA VAL A 189 10.20 6.14 1.13
C VAL A 189 10.61 4.68 0.90
N ALA A 190 11.67 4.46 0.11
CA ALA A 190 12.24 3.13 -0.03
C ALA A 190 12.90 2.69 1.28
N ASP A 191 12.68 1.44 1.68
CA ASP A 191 13.18 0.91 2.94
C ASP A 191 14.73 0.97 3.00
N GLU A 192 15.43 0.33 2.06
CA GLU A 192 16.90 0.19 2.09
C GLU A 192 17.63 1.55 2.20
N PRO A 193 17.40 2.55 1.33
CA PRO A 193 18.07 3.85 1.45
C PRO A 193 17.76 4.57 2.76
N TYR A 194 16.55 4.40 3.28
CA TYR A 194 16.13 5.04 4.52
C TYR A 194 16.84 4.46 5.74
N TRP A 195 16.95 3.13 5.82
CA TRP A 195 17.68 2.48 6.91
C TRP A 195 19.17 2.79 6.88
N THR A 196 19.79 2.79 5.68
CA THR A 196 21.20 3.22 5.52
C THR A 196 21.39 4.66 5.96
N TYR A 197 20.46 5.56 5.66
CA TYR A 197 20.50 6.94 6.13
C TYR A 197 20.47 7.01 7.67
N LEU A 198 19.57 6.25 8.31
CA LEU A 198 19.44 6.23 9.77
C LEU A 198 20.69 5.74 10.51
N GLU A 199 21.53 4.91 9.88
CA GLU A 199 22.81 4.48 10.48
C GLU A 199 23.82 5.62 10.62
N HIS A 200 23.71 6.65 9.78
CA HIS A 200 24.63 7.79 9.73
C HIS A 200 24.10 9.01 10.51
N VAL A 201 22.82 8.99 10.92
CA VAL A 201 22.23 10.06 11.73
C VAL A 201 22.56 9.81 13.20
N HIS A 202 23.29 10.74 13.81
CA HIS A 202 23.58 10.70 15.24
C HIS A 202 22.35 11.14 16.06
N ASP A 203 22.18 10.50 17.22
CA ASP A 203 21.08 10.83 18.13
C ASP A 203 21.37 12.19 18.79
N ASP A 204 20.74 13.27 18.31
CA ASP A 204 20.68 14.54 19.03
C ASP A 204 19.69 14.37 20.20
N ILE A 205 20.23 14.12 21.40
CA ILE A 205 19.42 14.07 22.61
C ILE A 205 19.08 15.51 22.97
N GLU A 206 17.91 15.98 22.54
CA GLU A 206 17.34 17.21 23.11
C GLU A 206 17.10 16.99 24.61
N CYS A 207 17.85 17.72 25.42
CA CYS A 207 17.67 17.71 26.87
C CYS A 207 16.42 18.54 27.19
N GLU A 208 15.30 17.87 27.45
CA GLU A 208 14.06 18.56 27.81
C GLU A 208 14.22 19.30 29.15
N THR A 209 14.31 20.63 29.10
CA THR A 209 14.27 21.51 30.27
C THR A 209 12.86 21.72 30.84
N CYS A 210 11.85 21.05 30.27
CA CYS A 210 10.43 21.31 30.54
C CYS A 210 9.87 20.32 31.57
N THR A 211 9.68 20.76 32.82
CA THR A 211 8.99 19.97 33.85
C THR A 211 7.54 19.63 33.45
N ASN A 212 7.20 18.34 33.44
CA ASN A 212 5.85 17.78 33.25
C ASN A 212 5.21 17.89 31.84
N HIS A 213 5.98 18.08 30.77
CA HIS A 213 5.42 17.94 29.42
C HIS A 213 5.24 16.45 29.05
N LYS A 214 3.99 15.96 29.04
CA LYS A 214 3.69 14.54 28.74
C LYS A 214 4.06 14.11 27.32
N ALA A 215 4.10 15.04 26.36
CA ALA A 215 4.49 14.74 24.98
C ALA A 215 5.99 14.41 24.85
N GLY A 216 6.83 14.98 25.72
CA GLY A 216 8.27 14.72 25.75
C GLY A 216 8.70 13.50 26.58
N GLN A 217 7.86 13.12 27.56
CA GLN A 217 8.03 11.89 28.35
C GLN A 217 7.74 10.59 27.58
N LEU A 218 7.43 10.64 26.27
CA LEU A 218 7.33 9.47 25.39
C LEU A 218 8.66 8.69 25.31
N GLY A 219 9.79 9.34 25.61
CA GLY A 219 11.12 8.72 25.74
C GLY A 219 11.21 7.60 26.79
N ARG A 220 10.18 7.38 27.64
CA ARG A 220 10.13 6.29 28.63
C ARG A 220 9.12 5.18 28.34
N GLN A 221 8.60 5.03 27.12
CA GLN A 221 8.06 3.74 26.69
C GLN A 221 9.21 2.80 26.29
N LEU A 222 9.93 2.33 27.31
CA LEU A 222 11.07 1.41 27.27
C LEU A 222 10.68 -0.06 27.03
N ASN A 223 9.41 -0.36 26.80
CA ASN A 223 8.88 -1.74 26.74
C ASN A 223 8.48 -2.17 25.34
N SER A 224 9.41 -2.14 24.38
CA SER A 224 9.10 -2.63 23.03
C SER A 224 10.30 -3.29 22.35
N LYS A 225 10.83 -4.36 22.95
CA LYS A 225 11.93 -5.17 22.40
C LYS A 225 11.59 -5.91 21.08
N HIS A 226 10.39 -5.71 20.53
CA HIS A 226 9.86 -6.45 19.37
C HIS A 226 9.13 -5.54 18.37
N LEU A 227 9.54 -4.27 18.25
CA LEU A 227 8.98 -3.34 17.26
C LEU A 227 10.05 -2.91 16.26
N ARG A 228 9.74 -3.07 14.97
CA ARG A 228 10.53 -2.52 13.85
C ARG A 228 10.33 -1.01 13.73
N SER A 229 9.11 -0.53 13.99
CA SER A 229 8.76 0.89 13.94
C SER A 229 7.75 1.23 15.04
N ARG A 230 7.95 2.35 15.74
CA ARG A 230 7.11 2.84 16.85
C ARG A 230 6.04 3.82 16.39
N GLY A 231 6.07 4.23 15.13
CA GLY A 231 5.16 5.21 14.57
C GLY A 231 5.59 5.57 13.17
N LYS A 232 4.87 6.48 12.53
CA LYS A 232 5.24 6.98 11.21
C LYS A 232 5.13 8.49 11.17
N ALA A 233 6.10 9.13 10.53
CA ALA A 233 6.01 10.54 10.15
C ALA A 233 5.40 10.64 8.76
N VAL A 234 4.62 11.69 8.52
CA VAL A 234 4.08 12.00 7.21
C VAL A 234 4.17 13.49 6.92
N ILE A 235 4.50 13.83 5.68
CA ILE A 235 4.36 15.19 5.16
C ILE A 235 3.18 15.23 4.22
N ASN A 236 2.20 16.08 4.53
CA ASN A 236 1.01 16.28 3.71
C ASN A 236 0.85 17.74 3.28
N CYS A 237 0.03 17.94 2.25
CA CYS A 237 -0.45 19.27 1.90
C CYS A 237 -1.51 19.70 2.92
N THR A 238 -1.28 20.78 3.67
CA THR A 238 -2.23 21.24 4.71
C THR A 238 -3.58 21.66 4.15
N ARG A 239 -3.62 22.16 2.92
CA ARG A 239 -4.86 22.67 2.31
C ARG A 239 -5.83 21.57 1.90
N HIS A 240 -5.32 20.40 1.53
CA HIS A 240 -6.13 19.32 0.95
C HIS A 240 -5.94 17.98 1.68
N THR A 241 -5.07 17.94 2.68
CA THR A 241 -4.75 16.75 3.49
C THR A 241 -4.30 15.55 2.63
N ILE A 242 -3.66 15.83 1.50
CA ILE A 242 -3.11 14.80 0.60
C ILE A 242 -1.64 14.58 0.97
N VAL A 243 -1.30 13.32 1.30
CA VAL A 243 0.06 12.90 1.61
C VAL A 243 0.94 13.05 0.37
N ARG A 244 2.14 13.61 0.55
CA ARG A 244 3.06 13.76 -0.57
C ARG A 244 3.68 12.41 -0.97
N PRO A 245 3.98 12.21 -2.27
CA PRO A 245 4.77 11.07 -2.70
C PRO A 245 6.09 10.97 -1.94
N LYS A 246 6.46 9.76 -1.51
CA LYS A 246 7.71 9.43 -0.82
C LYS A 246 8.01 10.34 0.39
N ALA A 247 6.96 10.73 1.10
CA ALA A 247 7.04 11.68 2.22
C ALA A 247 6.53 11.09 3.53
N MET A 248 6.47 9.76 3.62
CA MET A 248 6.17 9.01 4.82
C MET A 248 7.37 8.14 5.20
N VAL A 249 7.73 8.15 6.48
CA VAL A 249 8.88 7.42 7.03
C VAL A 249 8.50 6.70 8.32
N ASP A 250 9.25 5.65 8.65
CA ASP A 250 9.09 4.91 9.90
C ASP A 250 9.87 5.55 11.04
N PHE A 251 9.29 5.62 12.23
CA PHE A 251 9.98 6.09 13.44
C PHE A 251 10.51 4.91 14.25
N PRO A 252 11.80 4.53 14.15
CA PRO A 252 12.34 3.41 14.93
C PRO A 252 12.42 3.73 16.43
N LYS A 253 12.69 4.99 16.77
CA LYS A 253 12.95 5.44 18.16
C LYS A 253 12.00 6.55 18.67
N GLY A 254 10.97 6.93 17.91
CA GLY A 254 10.06 8.05 18.22
C GLY A 254 10.24 9.23 17.27
N GLU A 255 9.64 10.39 17.58
CA GLU A 255 9.84 11.65 16.85
C GLU A 255 11.34 12.01 16.90
N ARG A 256 12.02 11.83 15.77
CA ARG A 256 13.42 12.14 15.50
C ARG A 256 13.57 12.50 14.03
#